data_AF-A0A958BIS6-F1
#
_entry.id   AF-A0A958BIS6-F1
#
_cell.length_a   1.000
_cell.length_b   1.000
_cell.length_c   1.000
_cell.angle_alpha   90.00
_cell.angle_beta   90.00
_cell.angle_gamma   90.00
#
_symmetry.space_group_name_H-M   'P 1'
#
loop_
_entity.id
_entity.type
_entity.pdbx_description
1 polymer ?
#
loop_
_entity_poly.entity_id
_entity_poly.type
_entity_poly.pdbx_seq_one_letter_code
_entity_poly.pdbx_strand_id
1 'polypeptide(L)'
;MSDLDKFIEDSSARYIAAKTDGQKEVRRRWHVLASETRNALIESGFYSPRGERLDIVGESNLPQHDADRLEHAVGLFKHCLAAKLPSATEKKAPIPVEAHTDEVMSAVSELLAVREWQDPDFLRLALMATAKHQQANALSMHTPQSTLAPAWGCLGALFKLALFLAMPVALAAGIAAATRQDVGGASMAFYIVGFGVLAVMSALGIGVKKKDGFELAYEQWALFQIDGAVGVTGAGALERLRQMAAMGVKVPALAFDAAEVLRSRAAGQQFSESVKESRTAA
;
A
#
# COMPACT_ATOMS: atom_id res chain seq x y z
N MET A 1 38.41 3.15 11.93
CA MET A 1 37.21 3.72 11.29
C MET A 1 36.12 3.71 12.33
N SER A 2 35.57 4.87 12.67
CA SER A 2 34.52 4.94 13.69
C SER A 2 33.19 4.40 13.14
N ASP A 3 32.27 3.98 14.02
CA ASP A 3 30.92 3.56 13.60
C ASP A 3 30.17 4.67 12.86
N LEU A 4 30.48 5.93 13.16
CA LEU A 4 29.96 7.11 12.48
C LEU A 4 30.49 7.22 11.04
N ASP A 5 31.79 6.99 10.82
CA ASP A 5 32.37 7.03 9.47
C ASP A 5 31.75 5.94 8.58
N LYS A 6 31.54 4.75 9.14
CA LYS A 6 30.89 3.63 8.44
C LYS A 6 29.43 3.93 8.10
N PHE A 7 28.70 4.58 9.01
CA PHE A 7 27.32 5.01 8.75
C PHE A 7 27.25 6.08 7.65
N ILE A 8 28.16 7.05 7.66
CA ILE A 8 28.23 8.12 6.64
C ILE A 8 28.57 7.52 5.27
N GLU A 9 29.54 6.62 5.22
CA GLU A 9 29.96 5.95 3.98
C GLU A 9 28.81 5.11 3.38
N ASP A 10 28.13 4.32 4.21
CA ASP A 10 26.99 3.50 3.77
C ASP A 10 25.78 4.34 3.32
N SER A 11 25.49 5.44 4.03
CA SER A 11 24.42 6.36 3.66
C SER A 11 24.72 7.09 2.35
N SER A 12 25.99 7.51 2.16
CA SER A 12 26.45 8.15 0.92
C SER A 12 26.38 7.17 -0.27
N ALA A 13 26.81 5.92 -0.07
CA ALA A 13 26.72 4.90 -1.10
C ALA A 13 25.27 4.61 -1.52
N ARG A 14 24.34 4.52 -0.54
CA ARG A 14 22.90 4.35 -0.81
C ARG A 14 22.32 5.54 -1.57
N TYR A 15 22.66 6.75 -1.17
CA TYR A 15 22.25 7.97 -1.87
C TYR A 15 22.71 7.98 -3.33
N ILE A 16 23.99 7.69 -3.57
CA ILE A 16 24.57 7.66 -4.93
C ILE A 16 23.91 6.56 -5.78
N ALA A 17 23.64 5.39 -5.20
CA ALA A 17 22.98 4.29 -5.90
C ALA A 17 21.55 4.66 -6.31
N ALA A 18 20.76 5.22 -5.38
CA ALA A 18 19.40 5.69 -5.66
C ALA A 18 19.40 6.79 -6.74
N LYS A 19 20.25 7.81 -6.59
CA LYS A 19 20.42 8.87 -7.59
C LYS A 19 20.73 8.32 -8.97
N THR A 20 21.71 7.43 -9.07
CA THR A 20 22.13 6.81 -10.34
C THR A 20 20.99 6.04 -11.02
N ASP A 21 20.18 5.33 -10.23
CA ASP A 21 19.02 4.62 -10.77
C ASP A 21 17.87 5.54 -11.14
N GLY A 22 17.71 6.65 -10.42
CA GLY A 22 16.79 7.72 -10.78
C GLY A 22 17.16 8.40 -12.10
N GLN A 23 18.43 8.71 -12.32
CA GLN A 23 18.92 9.24 -13.60
C GLN A 23 18.55 8.34 -14.77
N LYS A 24 18.75 7.02 -14.62
CA LYS A 24 18.36 6.02 -15.63
C LYS A 24 16.85 6.03 -15.86
N GLU A 25 16.05 6.17 -14.80
CA GLU A 25 14.59 6.19 -14.88
C GLU A 25 14.07 7.45 -15.58
N VAL A 26 14.61 8.63 -15.23
CA VAL A 26 14.31 9.91 -15.92
C VAL A 26 14.63 9.80 -17.40
N ARG A 27 15.83 9.29 -17.75
CA ARG A 27 16.23 9.06 -19.14
C ARG A 27 15.30 8.09 -19.86
N ARG A 28 14.94 6.97 -19.22
CA ARG A 28 14.04 5.96 -19.79
C ARG A 28 12.66 6.54 -20.09
N ARG A 29 12.16 7.43 -19.23
CA ARG A 29 10.85 8.06 -19.37
C ARG A 29 10.85 9.36 -20.16
N TRP A 30 12.01 9.85 -20.61
CA TRP A 30 12.17 11.18 -21.19
C TRP A 30 11.09 11.54 -22.22
N HIS A 31 10.79 10.64 -23.14
CA HIS A 31 9.82 10.88 -24.22
C HIS A 31 8.36 10.96 -23.74
N VAL A 32 8.03 10.38 -22.59
CA VAL A 32 6.68 10.38 -22.02
C VAL A 32 6.49 11.41 -20.90
N LEU A 33 7.57 12.05 -20.43
CA LEU A 33 7.47 13.17 -19.48
C LEU A 33 6.68 14.34 -20.09
N ALA A 34 5.99 15.08 -19.24
CA ALA A 34 5.34 16.33 -19.63
C ALA A 34 6.39 17.33 -20.16
N SER A 35 5.98 18.14 -21.13
CA SER A 35 6.87 19.14 -21.72
C SER A 35 7.37 20.16 -20.70
N GLU A 36 6.56 20.53 -19.70
CA GLU A 36 6.98 21.39 -18.58
C GLU A 36 8.15 20.77 -17.81
N THR A 37 8.04 19.50 -17.40
CA THR A 37 9.08 18.76 -16.70
C THR A 37 10.37 18.67 -17.54
N ARG A 38 10.25 18.32 -18.82
CA ARG A 38 11.40 18.25 -19.73
C ARG A 38 12.08 19.61 -19.87
N ASN A 39 11.31 20.68 -20.08
CA ASN A 39 11.86 22.02 -20.24
C ASN A 39 12.59 22.46 -18.97
N ALA A 40 12.02 22.24 -17.79
CA ALA A 40 12.68 22.52 -16.52
C ALA A 40 14.00 21.74 -16.35
N LEU A 41 14.01 20.45 -16.72
CA LEU A 41 15.23 19.62 -16.69
C LEU A 41 16.28 20.09 -17.70
N ILE A 42 15.88 20.57 -18.88
CA ILE A 42 16.81 21.15 -19.87
C ILE A 42 17.33 22.51 -19.39
N GLU A 43 16.46 23.38 -18.89
CA GLU A 43 16.78 24.71 -18.37
C GLU A 43 17.68 24.65 -17.14
N SER A 44 17.58 23.57 -16.36
CA SER A 44 18.52 23.28 -15.28
C SER A 44 19.96 23.05 -15.75
N GLY A 45 20.17 22.82 -17.05
CA GLY A 45 21.46 22.50 -17.64
C GLY A 45 21.91 21.06 -17.42
N PHE A 46 21.22 20.29 -16.57
CA PHE A 46 21.61 18.93 -16.20
C PHE A 46 21.22 17.88 -17.21
N TYR A 47 20.27 18.19 -18.10
CA TYR A 47 19.82 17.29 -19.14
C TYR A 47 19.90 17.94 -20.51
N SER A 48 20.34 17.17 -21.50
CA SER A 48 20.24 17.57 -22.90
C SER A 48 18.78 17.53 -23.37
N PRO A 49 18.42 18.18 -24.49
CA PRO A 49 17.09 18.03 -25.10
C PRO A 49 16.72 16.59 -25.43
N ARG A 50 17.71 15.70 -25.55
CA ARG A 50 17.55 14.26 -25.79
C ARG A 50 17.41 13.42 -24.51
N GLY A 51 17.46 14.05 -23.33
CA GLY A 51 17.34 13.37 -22.03
C GLY A 51 18.62 12.72 -21.54
N GLU A 52 19.77 13.14 -22.06
CA GLU A 52 21.07 12.67 -21.59
C GLU A 52 21.53 13.53 -20.43
N ARG A 53 21.94 12.90 -19.32
CA ARG A 53 22.51 13.60 -18.17
C ARG A 53 23.85 14.23 -18.58
N LEU A 54 23.95 15.55 -18.42
CA LEU A 54 25.14 16.33 -18.72
C LEU A 54 25.99 16.49 -17.45
N ASP A 55 27.26 16.11 -17.52
CA ASP A 55 28.22 16.37 -16.45
C ASP A 55 28.63 17.86 -16.52
N ILE A 56 27.89 18.72 -15.81
CA ILE A 56 28.24 20.14 -15.75
C ILE A 56 29.40 20.32 -14.76
N VAL A 57 30.55 20.74 -15.27
CA VAL A 57 31.69 21.24 -14.50
C VAL A 57 31.60 22.77 -14.50
N GLY A 58 30.71 23.35 -13.69
CA GLY A 58 30.62 24.82 -13.57
C GLY A 58 29.23 25.37 -13.22
N GLU A 59 29.22 26.57 -12.64
CA GLU A 59 28.09 27.33 -12.05
C GLU A 59 26.81 27.30 -12.89
N SER A 60 25.89 26.38 -12.57
CA SER A 60 24.51 26.47 -13.03
C SER A 60 23.72 27.44 -12.14
N ASN A 61 22.93 28.32 -12.74
CA ASN A 61 22.06 29.27 -12.02
C ASN A 61 20.86 28.58 -11.32
N LEU A 62 20.68 27.28 -11.52
CA LEU A 62 19.80 26.41 -10.74
C LEU A 62 20.67 25.55 -9.82
N PRO A 63 20.37 25.43 -8.52
CA PRO A 63 21.22 24.67 -7.62
C PRO A 63 21.24 23.21 -8.09
N GLN A 64 22.41 22.69 -8.40
CA GLN A 64 22.67 21.28 -8.77
C GLN A 64 22.03 20.26 -7.83
N HIS A 65 21.78 20.71 -6.61
CA HIS A 65 21.03 20.04 -5.57
C HIS A 65 19.61 19.61 -5.98
N ASP A 66 18.92 20.36 -6.83
CA ASP A 66 17.51 20.12 -7.16
C ASP A 66 17.34 18.95 -8.14
N ALA A 67 18.10 18.89 -9.23
CA ALA A 67 18.08 17.73 -10.12
C ALA A 67 18.54 16.46 -9.41
N ASP A 68 19.58 16.56 -8.58
CA ASP A 68 20.09 15.45 -7.79
C ASP A 68 19.05 14.90 -6.80
N ARG A 69 18.25 15.78 -6.19
CA ARG A 69 17.14 15.38 -5.30
C ARG A 69 16.01 14.69 -6.03
N LEU A 70 15.60 15.22 -7.19
CA LEU A 70 14.59 14.56 -8.01
C LEU A 70 15.05 13.16 -8.43
N GLU A 71 16.29 13.05 -8.92
CA GLU A 71 16.90 11.78 -9.29
C GLU A 71 16.92 10.82 -8.10
N HIS A 72 17.39 11.29 -6.94
CA HIS A 72 17.38 10.49 -5.72
C HIS A 72 15.96 10.01 -5.34
N ALA A 73 14.96 10.90 -5.33
CA ALA A 73 13.58 10.58 -5.01
C ALA A 73 12.99 9.53 -5.96
N VAL A 74 13.17 9.70 -7.27
CA VAL A 74 12.73 8.74 -8.29
C VAL A 74 13.43 7.39 -8.12
N GLY A 75 14.73 7.41 -7.79
CA GLY A 75 15.50 6.23 -7.45
C GLY A 75 14.94 5.46 -6.25
N LEU A 76 14.65 6.16 -5.16
CA LEU A 76 14.05 5.58 -3.96
C LEU A 76 12.69 4.95 -4.26
N PHE A 77 11.82 5.61 -5.03
CA PHE A 77 10.54 5.03 -5.43
C PHE A 77 10.73 3.71 -6.18
N LYS A 78 11.70 3.67 -7.09
CA LYS A 78 12.02 2.46 -7.85
C LYS A 78 12.57 1.34 -6.96
N HIS A 79 13.47 1.64 -6.03
CA HIS A 79 14.02 0.65 -5.08
C HIS A 79 12.91 0.08 -4.19
N CYS A 80 12.06 0.94 -3.63
CA CYS A 80 10.87 0.54 -2.89
C CYS A 80 9.97 -0.37 -3.74
N LEU A 81 9.66 0.03 -4.98
CA LEU A 81 8.83 -0.74 -5.92
C LEU A 81 9.46 -2.06 -6.40
N ALA A 82 10.79 -2.20 -6.35
CA ALA A 82 11.47 -3.45 -6.64
C ALA A 82 11.52 -4.43 -5.45
N ALA A 83 11.41 -3.93 -4.21
CA ALA A 83 11.51 -4.73 -2.99
C ALA A 83 10.45 -5.84 -2.91
N LYS A 84 10.84 -7.10 -2.70
CA LYS A 84 9.85 -8.19 -2.58
C LYS A 84 9.32 -8.23 -1.15
N LEU A 85 8.10 -7.73 -0.95
CA LEU A 85 7.44 -7.83 0.35
C LEU A 85 6.99 -9.27 0.62
N PRO A 86 7.12 -9.74 1.86
CA PRO A 86 6.60 -11.04 2.24
C PRO A 86 5.08 -11.04 2.26
N SER A 87 4.48 -12.22 2.15
CA SER A 87 3.03 -12.36 2.31
C SER A 87 2.63 -12.09 3.76
N ALA A 88 1.40 -11.58 3.99
CA ALA A 88 0.83 -11.47 5.34
C ALA A 88 0.81 -12.81 6.11
N THR A 89 0.82 -13.94 5.40
CA THR A 89 0.91 -15.28 6.00
C THR A 89 2.32 -15.63 6.50
N GLU A 90 3.35 -14.92 6.06
CA GLU A 90 4.77 -15.17 6.36
C GLU A 90 5.25 -14.29 7.53
N LYS A 91 4.67 -14.50 8.72
CA LYS A 91 4.78 -13.65 9.92
C LYS A 91 6.20 -13.42 10.51
N LYS A 92 7.27 -13.90 9.85
CA LYS A 92 8.67 -13.79 10.29
C LYS A 92 9.66 -13.52 9.16
N ALA A 93 9.18 -13.34 7.93
CA ALA A 93 10.06 -13.03 6.83
C ALA A 93 10.64 -11.62 7.00
N PRO A 94 11.92 -11.41 6.70
CA PRO A 94 12.54 -10.09 6.81
C PRO A 94 11.88 -9.14 5.82
N ILE A 95 11.48 -7.96 6.31
CA ILE A 95 10.96 -6.89 5.47
C ILE A 95 12.17 -6.18 4.86
N PRO A 96 12.23 -6.02 3.52
CA PRO A 96 13.31 -5.28 2.87
C PRO A 96 13.38 -3.85 3.39
N VAL A 97 14.61 -3.39 3.68
CA VAL A 97 14.84 -2.05 4.23
C VAL A 97 14.31 -0.99 3.26
N GLU A 98 14.50 -1.20 1.95
CA GLU A 98 14.11 -0.31 0.86
C GLU A 98 12.61 -0.01 0.80
N ALA A 99 11.76 -0.90 1.35
CA ALA A 99 10.32 -0.67 1.43
C ALA A 99 9.90 -0.07 2.77
N HIS A 100 10.70 -0.22 3.82
CA HIS A 100 10.40 0.23 5.18
C HIS A 100 11.13 1.54 5.56
N THR A 101 11.84 2.19 4.64
CA THR A 101 12.51 3.47 4.94
C THR A 101 11.51 4.63 4.98
N ASP A 102 11.65 5.50 5.98
CA ASP A 102 10.90 6.77 6.05
C ASP A 102 11.31 7.74 4.92
N GLU A 103 12.47 7.50 4.30
CA GLU A 103 12.98 8.26 3.16
C GLU A 103 12.02 8.25 1.97
N VAL A 104 11.19 7.20 1.81
CA VAL A 104 10.14 7.17 0.78
C VAL A 104 9.14 8.31 0.99
N MET A 105 8.67 8.52 2.22
CA MET A 105 7.70 9.59 2.50
C MET A 105 8.34 10.98 2.37
N SER A 106 9.61 11.12 2.79
CA SER A 106 10.37 12.35 2.57
C SER A 106 10.50 12.65 1.07
N ALA A 107 10.85 11.65 0.24
CA ALA A 107 10.95 11.79 -1.21
C ALA A 107 9.62 12.17 -1.87
N VAL A 108 8.49 11.65 -1.39
CA VAL A 108 7.15 12.09 -1.85
C VAL A 108 6.93 13.57 -1.52
N SER A 109 7.30 14.00 -0.31
CA SER A 109 7.19 15.41 0.10
C SER A 109 8.06 16.32 -0.76
N GLU A 110 9.27 15.90 -1.12
CA GLU A 110 10.15 16.68 -2.00
C GLU A 110 9.58 16.81 -3.41
N LEU A 111 9.05 15.71 -3.95
CA LEU A 111 8.38 15.70 -5.26
C LEU A 111 7.20 16.69 -5.29
N LEU A 112 6.42 16.76 -4.20
CA LEU A 112 5.28 17.67 -4.10
C LEU A 112 5.69 19.13 -3.88
N ALA A 113 6.87 19.38 -3.31
CA ALA A 113 7.35 20.72 -3.01
C ALA A 113 7.77 21.52 -4.26
N VAL A 114 8.21 20.84 -5.32
CA VAL A 114 8.71 21.48 -6.55
C VAL A 114 7.72 21.24 -7.69
N ARG A 115 7.10 22.32 -8.17
CA ARG A 115 6.01 22.25 -9.16
C ARG A 115 6.43 21.54 -10.44
N GLU A 116 7.66 21.78 -10.89
CA GLU A 116 8.27 21.26 -12.10
C GLU A 116 8.52 19.75 -12.03
N TRP A 117 8.56 19.17 -10.83
CA TRP A 117 8.76 17.74 -10.61
C TRP A 117 7.46 16.95 -10.52
N GLN A 118 6.32 17.64 -10.45
CA GLN A 118 4.99 17.05 -10.35
C GLN A 118 4.51 16.46 -11.70
N ASP A 119 5.40 15.76 -12.39
CA ASP A 119 5.08 15.02 -13.59
C ASP A 119 4.11 13.88 -13.26
N PRO A 120 3.05 13.65 -14.06
CA PRO A 120 2.11 12.56 -13.82
C PRO A 120 2.78 11.19 -13.62
N ASP A 121 3.86 10.90 -14.35
CA ASP A 121 4.56 9.64 -14.21
C ASP A 121 5.32 9.51 -12.90
N PHE A 122 5.95 10.59 -12.43
CA PHE A 122 6.64 10.61 -11.14
C PHE A 122 5.65 10.54 -9.97
N LEU A 123 4.50 11.22 -10.09
CA LEU A 123 3.42 11.15 -9.10
C LEU A 123 2.81 9.75 -8.99
N ARG A 124 2.66 9.04 -10.12
CA ARG A 124 2.23 7.63 -10.10
C ARG A 124 3.25 6.74 -9.39
N LEU A 125 4.54 6.91 -9.68
CA LEU A 125 5.62 6.19 -8.99
C LEU A 125 5.58 6.46 -7.48
N ALA A 126 5.43 7.73 -7.08
CA ALA A 126 5.31 8.14 -5.69
C ALA A 126 4.12 7.49 -4.98
N LEU A 127 2.94 7.44 -5.61
CA LEU A 127 1.74 6.80 -5.06
C LEU A 127 1.93 5.29 -4.89
N MET A 128 2.49 4.61 -5.89
CA MET A 128 2.73 3.16 -5.81
C MET A 128 3.80 2.83 -4.75
N ALA A 129 4.86 3.64 -4.65
CA ALA A 129 5.88 3.50 -3.62
C ALA A 129 5.31 3.74 -2.22
N THR A 130 4.46 4.77 -2.07
CA THR A 130 3.73 5.03 -0.81
C THR A 130 2.88 3.82 -0.42
N ALA A 131 2.10 3.26 -1.35
CA ALA A 131 1.29 2.09 -1.07
C ALA A 131 2.14 0.90 -0.61
N LYS A 132 3.30 0.69 -1.25
CA LYS A 132 4.21 -0.38 -0.87
C LYS A 132 4.84 -0.17 0.50
N HIS A 133 5.25 1.06 0.79
CA HIS A 133 5.77 1.44 2.08
C HIS A 133 4.73 1.25 3.19
N GLN A 134 3.47 1.60 2.94
CA GLN A 134 2.39 1.37 3.91
C GLN A 134 2.06 -0.12 4.08
N GLN A 135 2.18 -0.96 3.04
CA GLN A 135 2.12 -2.41 3.20
C GLN A 135 3.25 -2.94 4.08
N ALA A 136 4.48 -2.48 3.86
CA ALA A 136 5.64 -2.84 4.67
C ALA A 136 5.45 -2.44 6.14
N ASN A 137 4.92 -1.24 6.39
CA ASN A 137 4.60 -0.77 7.74
C ASN A 137 3.48 -1.59 8.40
N ALA A 138 2.46 -2.00 7.64
CA ALA A 138 1.41 -2.88 8.16
C ALA A 138 1.96 -4.26 8.55
N LEU A 139 2.92 -4.80 7.78
CA LEU A 139 3.59 -6.07 8.08
C LEU A 139 4.51 -5.96 9.31
N SER A 140 5.19 -4.83 9.53
CA SER A 140 6.10 -4.67 10.67
C SER A 140 5.36 -4.61 12.01
N MET A 141 4.13 -4.09 12.02
CA MET A 141 3.23 -4.11 13.20
C MET A 141 2.78 -5.52 13.62
N HIS A 142 3.07 -6.55 12.80
CA HIS A 142 2.65 -7.92 13.03
C HIS A 142 3.62 -8.75 13.89
N THR A 143 4.69 -8.14 14.43
CA THR A 143 5.57 -8.79 15.41
C THR A 143 4.87 -8.88 16.78
N PRO A 144 4.63 -10.08 17.33
CA PRO A 144 3.88 -10.21 18.56
C PRO A 144 4.71 -9.76 19.76
N GLN A 145 4.35 -8.63 20.37
CA GLN A 145 4.54 -8.47 21.81
C GLN A 145 3.42 -9.23 22.54
N SER A 146 3.82 -9.94 23.59
CA SER A 146 3.03 -10.58 24.64
C SER A 146 2.42 -11.96 24.36
N THR A 147 3.14 -12.94 24.91
CA THR A 147 2.61 -14.10 25.63
C THR A 147 1.36 -13.75 26.45
N LEU A 148 0.20 -14.35 26.16
CA LEU A 148 -0.85 -14.74 27.11
C LEU A 148 -2.11 -15.18 26.34
N ALA A 149 -2.22 -16.47 25.99
CA ALA A 149 -3.52 -17.10 25.71
C ALA A 149 -3.55 -18.65 25.77
N PRO A 150 -2.93 -19.37 26.73
CA PRO A 150 -3.21 -20.80 26.88
C PRO A 150 -4.56 -21.09 27.58
N ALA A 151 -5.13 -20.12 28.31
CA ALA A 151 -6.33 -20.36 29.13
C ALA A 151 -7.63 -20.48 28.32
N TRP A 152 -7.74 -19.80 27.18
CA TRP A 152 -8.97 -19.81 26.37
C TRP A 152 -9.08 -21.03 25.44
N GLY A 153 -7.94 -21.67 25.12
CA GLY A 153 -7.92 -22.91 24.31
C GLY A 153 -8.52 -24.11 25.03
N CYS A 154 -8.26 -24.26 26.33
CA CYS A 154 -8.76 -25.39 27.13
C CYS A 154 -10.27 -25.33 27.37
N LEU A 155 -10.83 -24.14 27.59
CA LEU A 155 -12.27 -23.93 27.74
C LEU A 155 -13.03 -24.20 26.43
N GLY A 156 -12.48 -23.77 25.30
CA GLY A 156 -13.06 -24.04 23.98
C GLY A 156 -13.04 -25.54 23.60
N ALA A 157 -12.01 -26.29 24.01
CA ALA A 157 -11.93 -27.73 23.78
C ALA A 157 -12.96 -28.51 24.60
N LEU A 158 -13.14 -28.17 25.89
CA LEU A 158 -14.15 -28.81 26.75
C LEU A 158 -15.58 -28.53 26.29
N PHE A 159 -15.86 -27.29 25.85
CA PHE A 159 -17.17 -26.93 25.32
C PHE A 159 -17.51 -27.71 24.03
N LYS A 160 -16.55 -27.83 23.10
CA LYS A 160 -16.73 -28.63 21.87
C LYS A 160 -16.99 -30.11 22.18
N LEU A 161 -16.26 -30.68 23.14
CA LEU A 161 -16.39 -32.08 23.52
C LEU A 161 -17.75 -32.36 24.18
N ALA A 162 -18.19 -31.47 25.09
CA ALA A 162 -19.52 -31.54 25.70
C ALA A 162 -20.64 -31.45 24.66
N LEU A 163 -20.49 -30.58 23.66
CA LEU A 163 -21.51 -30.40 22.62
C LEU A 163 -21.57 -31.56 21.62
N PHE A 164 -20.42 -32.15 21.29
CA PHE A 164 -20.34 -33.33 20.42
C PHE A 164 -20.99 -34.58 21.04
N LEU A 165 -20.92 -34.69 22.39
CA LEU A 165 -21.59 -35.76 23.14
C LEU A 165 -23.07 -35.47 23.39
N ALA A 166 -23.44 -34.22 23.65
CA ALA A 166 -24.82 -33.85 24.00
C ALA A 166 -25.76 -33.84 22.79
N MET A 167 -25.30 -33.44 21.60
CA MET A 167 -26.16 -33.32 20.42
C MET A 167 -26.77 -34.63 19.92
N PRO A 168 -26.00 -35.73 19.75
CA PRO A 168 -26.57 -37.01 19.32
C PRO A 168 -27.56 -37.57 20.31
N VAL A 169 -27.30 -37.37 21.62
CA VAL A 169 -28.20 -37.82 22.71
C VAL A 169 -29.48 -37.01 22.73
N ALA A 170 -29.40 -35.68 22.59
CA ALA A 170 -30.57 -34.80 22.50
C ALA A 170 -31.41 -35.12 21.26
N LEU A 171 -30.77 -35.37 20.11
CA LEU A 171 -31.47 -35.75 18.88
C LEU A 171 -32.18 -37.10 19.02
N ALA A 172 -31.51 -38.10 19.58
CA ALA A 172 -32.11 -39.42 19.83
C ALA A 172 -33.27 -39.35 20.82
N ALA A 173 -33.16 -38.56 21.88
CA ALA A 173 -34.23 -38.32 22.85
C ALA A 173 -35.42 -37.60 22.22
N GLY A 174 -35.18 -36.62 21.34
CA GLY A 174 -36.23 -35.92 20.60
C GLY A 174 -37.01 -36.83 19.65
N ILE A 175 -36.31 -37.71 18.93
CA ILE A 175 -36.93 -38.72 18.05
C ILE A 175 -37.76 -39.72 18.88
N ALA A 176 -37.26 -40.16 20.02
CA ALA A 176 -37.97 -41.07 20.92
C ALA A 176 -39.20 -40.42 21.60
N ALA A 177 -39.15 -39.12 21.90
CA ALA A 177 -40.31 -38.38 22.41
C ALA A 177 -41.37 -38.17 21.32
N ALA A 178 -40.94 -37.89 20.08
CA ALA A 178 -41.84 -37.72 18.94
C ALA A 178 -42.61 -39.01 18.61
N THR A 179 -41.98 -40.19 18.71
CA THR A 179 -42.68 -41.47 18.50
C THR A 179 -43.68 -41.80 19.60
N ARG A 180 -43.56 -41.18 20.78
CA ARG A 180 -44.51 -41.28 21.90
C ARG A 180 -45.58 -40.17 21.90
N GLN A 181 -45.64 -39.35 20.85
CA GLN A 181 -46.52 -38.19 20.72
C GLN A 181 -46.33 -37.13 21.85
N ASP A 182 -45.18 -37.12 22.52
CA ASP A 182 -44.83 -36.09 23.49
C ASP A 182 -44.22 -34.87 22.80
N VAL A 183 -45.11 -33.96 22.42
CA VAL A 183 -44.77 -32.70 21.72
C VAL A 183 -43.88 -31.81 22.57
N GLY A 184 -44.00 -31.87 23.91
CA GLY A 184 -43.19 -31.07 24.84
C GLY A 184 -41.74 -31.56 24.88
N GLY A 185 -41.54 -32.87 25.01
CA GLY A 185 -40.21 -33.48 25.00
C GLY A 185 -39.49 -33.32 23.65
N ALA A 186 -40.21 -33.48 22.54
CA ALA A 186 -39.65 -33.33 21.20
C ALA A 186 -39.21 -31.88 20.91
N SER A 187 -40.05 -30.90 21.27
CA SER A 187 -39.72 -29.47 21.02
C SER A 187 -38.49 -29.01 21.79
N MET A 188 -38.37 -29.36 23.09
CA MET A 188 -37.19 -29.05 23.91
C MET A 188 -35.90 -29.65 23.32
N ALA A 189 -35.95 -30.90 22.86
CA ALA A 189 -34.80 -31.56 22.25
C ALA A 189 -34.33 -30.86 20.97
N PHE A 190 -35.25 -30.47 20.09
CA PHE A 190 -34.91 -29.72 18.86
C PHE A 190 -34.41 -28.31 19.16
N TYR A 191 -34.90 -27.64 20.21
CA TYR A 191 -34.35 -26.35 20.66
C TYR A 191 -32.91 -26.47 21.13
N ILE A 192 -32.59 -27.51 21.91
CA ILE A 192 -31.22 -27.76 22.39
C ILE A 192 -30.26 -28.01 21.22
N VAL A 193 -30.68 -28.78 20.22
CA VAL A 193 -29.90 -29.02 19.00
C VAL A 193 -29.75 -27.73 18.18
N GLY A 194 -30.84 -26.99 17.92
CA GLY A 194 -30.80 -25.75 17.16
C GLY A 194 -29.91 -24.68 17.81
N PHE A 195 -30.04 -24.49 19.13
CA PHE A 195 -29.19 -23.58 19.90
C PHE A 195 -27.73 -24.03 19.88
N GLY A 196 -27.47 -25.34 19.99
CA GLY A 196 -26.12 -25.88 19.89
C GLY A 196 -25.48 -25.61 18.52
N VAL A 197 -26.24 -25.72 17.42
CA VAL A 197 -25.73 -25.42 16.06
C VAL A 197 -25.39 -23.94 15.93
N LEU A 198 -26.27 -23.05 16.42
CA LEU A 198 -26.02 -21.61 16.46
C LEU A 198 -24.79 -21.26 17.32
N ALA A 199 -24.63 -21.90 18.48
CA ALA A 199 -23.47 -21.72 19.34
C ALA A 199 -22.18 -22.22 18.67
N VAL A 200 -22.22 -23.33 17.93
CA VAL A 200 -21.08 -23.80 17.12
C VAL A 200 -20.75 -22.84 15.99
N MET A 201 -21.75 -22.35 15.26
CA MET A 201 -21.53 -21.37 14.18
C MET A 201 -20.92 -20.08 14.73
N SER A 202 -21.36 -19.63 15.90
CA SER A 202 -20.78 -18.49 16.62
C SER A 202 -19.36 -18.78 17.10
N ALA A 203 -19.07 -19.97 17.64
CA ALA A 203 -17.76 -20.35 18.16
C ALA A 203 -16.73 -20.68 17.05
N LEU A 204 -17.20 -21.14 15.88
CA LEU A 204 -16.38 -21.36 14.69
C LEU A 204 -16.13 -20.07 13.90
N GLY A 205 -16.75 -18.95 14.28
CA GLY A 205 -16.54 -17.65 13.62
C GLY A 205 -16.95 -17.65 12.15
N ILE A 206 -17.97 -18.44 11.78
CA ILE A 206 -18.51 -18.51 10.41
C ILE A 206 -19.31 -17.23 10.06
N GLY A 207 -19.51 -16.33 11.02
CA GLY A 207 -19.90 -14.93 10.77
C GLY A 207 -18.70 -14.01 10.91
N VAL A 208 -18.27 -13.41 9.79
CA VAL A 208 -17.35 -12.26 9.67
C VAL A 208 -16.27 -12.23 10.75
N LYS A 209 -15.13 -12.90 10.51
CA LYS A 209 -13.89 -12.53 11.20
C LYS A 209 -13.68 -11.05 10.95
N LYS A 210 -13.86 -10.24 11.99
CA LYS A 210 -13.50 -8.83 11.98
C LYS A 210 -12.00 -8.83 11.70
N LYS A 211 -11.60 -8.49 10.47
CA LYS A 211 -10.18 -8.44 10.11
C LYS A 211 -9.51 -7.52 11.11
N ASP A 212 -8.39 -7.97 11.68
CA ASP A 212 -7.60 -7.09 12.53
C ASP A 212 -7.25 -5.83 11.72
N GLY A 213 -7.20 -4.67 12.38
CA GLY A 213 -7.02 -3.39 11.69
C GLY A 213 -5.79 -3.35 10.77
N PHE A 214 -4.75 -4.15 11.08
CA PHE A 214 -3.56 -4.29 10.24
C PHE A 214 -3.78 -5.21 9.02
N GLU A 215 -4.53 -6.32 9.13
CA GLU A 215 -4.83 -7.20 7.97
C GLU A 215 -5.65 -6.41 6.96
N LEU A 216 -6.62 -5.64 7.46
CA LEU A 216 -7.39 -4.72 6.65
C LEU A 216 -6.47 -3.68 5.98
N ALA A 217 -5.55 -3.06 6.72
CA ALA A 217 -4.62 -2.08 6.14
C ALA A 217 -3.73 -2.71 5.06
N TYR A 218 -3.10 -3.87 5.33
CA TYR A 218 -2.25 -4.56 4.37
C TYR A 218 -3.00 -4.91 3.08
N GLU A 219 -4.17 -5.53 3.19
CA GLU A 219 -4.97 -5.89 2.03
C GLU A 219 -5.44 -4.69 1.23
N GLN A 220 -5.89 -3.62 1.89
CA GLN A 220 -6.36 -2.44 1.17
C GLN A 220 -5.24 -1.74 0.40
N TRP A 221 -4.03 -1.67 0.98
CA TRP A 221 -2.86 -1.16 0.27
C TRP A 221 -2.38 -2.12 -0.83
N ALA A 222 -2.54 -3.45 -0.67
CA ALA A 222 -2.28 -4.43 -1.72
C ALA A 222 -3.24 -4.27 -2.90
N LEU A 223 -4.53 -4.10 -2.63
CA LEU A 223 -5.54 -3.82 -3.65
C LEU A 223 -5.27 -2.51 -4.38
N PHE A 224 -4.82 -1.46 -3.67
CA PHE A 224 -4.43 -0.19 -4.29
C PHE A 224 -3.32 -0.36 -5.35
N GLN A 225 -2.41 -1.34 -5.18
CA GLN A 225 -1.37 -1.63 -6.18
C GLN A 225 -1.86 -2.50 -7.35
N ILE A 226 -2.74 -3.47 -7.08
CA ILE A 226 -3.23 -4.43 -8.08
C ILE A 226 -4.27 -3.78 -8.99
N ASP A 227 -5.12 -2.90 -8.45
CA ASP A 227 -6.11 -2.14 -9.21
C ASP A 227 -5.44 -1.02 -10.00
N GLY A 228 -4.55 -1.38 -10.93
CA GLY A 228 -3.73 -0.46 -11.73
C GLY A 228 -4.54 0.62 -12.46
N ALA A 229 -5.85 0.46 -12.66
CA ALA A 229 -6.74 1.50 -13.20
C ALA A 229 -6.99 2.68 -12.24
N VAL A 230 -6.88 2.45 -10.94
CA VAL A 230 -7.10 3.44 -9.86
C VAL A 230 -5.85 4.31 -9.67
N GLY A 231 -4.65 3.76 -9.86
CA GLY A 231 -3.39 4.51 -9.81
C GLY A 231 -3.08 5.33 -11.07
N VAL A 232 -3.76 5.07 -12.19
CA VAL A 232 -3.50 5.75 -13.49
C VAL A 232 -4.12 7.15 -13.54
N THR A 233 -5.23 7.36 -12.83
CA THR A 233 -5.92 8.66 -12.74
C THR A 233 -5.91 9.17 -11.30
N GLY A 234 -5.55 10.43 -11.08
CA GLY A 234 -5.56 11.01 -9.73
C GLY A 234 -6.96 10.99 -9.09
N ALA A 235 -8.03 11.05 -9.89
CA ALA A 235 -9.41 10.94 -9.40
C ALA A 235 -9.74 9.54 -8.85
N GLY A 236 -9.33 8.47 -9.57
CA GLY A 236 -9.48 7.10 -9.07
C GLY A 236 -8.70 6.89 -7.78
N ALA A 237 -7.44 7.33 -7.75
CA ALA A 237 -6.59 7.22 -6.57
C ALA A 237 -7.22 7.88 -5.34
N LEU A 238 -7.72 9.12 -5.47
CA LEU A 238 -8.39 9.83 -4.39
C LEU A 238 -9.63 9.10 -3.88
N GLU A 239 -10.48 8.61 -4.78
CA GLU A 239 -11.70 7.90 -4.39
C GLU A 239 -11.36 6.63 -3.59
N ARG A 240 -10.34 5.89 -4.03
CA ARG A 240 -9.88 4.71 -3.31
C ARG A 240 -9.30 5.06 -1.95
N LEU A 241 -8.47 6.10 -1.85
CA LEU A 241 -7.92 6.55 -0.58
C LEU A 241 -9.02 7.00 0.39
N ARG A 242 -10.08 7.65 -0.09
CA ARG A 242 -11.27 7.99 0.71
C ARG A 242 -12.01 6.77 1.20
N GLN A 243 -12.22 5.77 0.33
CA GLN A 243 -12.83 4.50 0.72
C GLN A 243 -12.00 3.79 1.79
N MET A 244 -10.68 3.76 1.65
CA MET A 244 -9.76 3.20 2.63
C MET A 244 -9.87 3.91 3.99
N ALA A 245 -9.89 5.24 3.98
CA ALA A 245 -10.09 6.02 5.20
C ALA A 245 -11.47 5.76 5.85
N ALA A 246 -12.54 5.64 5.04
CA ALA A 246 -13.88 5.30 5.52
C ALA A 246 -13.95 3.88 6.12
N MET A 247 -13.14 2.95 5.62
CA MET A 247 -12.96 1.60 6.20
C MET A 247 -12.08 1.59 7.46
N GLY A 248 -11.56 2.74 7.90
CA GLY A 248 -10.72 2.86 9.09
C GLY A 248 -9.22 2.58 8.86
N VAL A 249 -8.78 2.49 7.60
CA VAL A 249 -7.36 2.36 7.27
C VAL A 249 -6.67 3.72 7.42
N LYS A 250 -5.52 3.75 8.10
CA LYS A 250 -4.70 4.97 8.21
C LYS A 250 -4.06 5.29 6.85
N VAL A 251 -4.46 6.41 6.26
CA VAL A 251 -3.93 6.90 5.00
C VAL A 251 -3.05 8.14 5.25
N PRO A 252 -1.78 8.18 4.78
CA PRO A 252 -0.94 9.36 4.89
C PRO A 252 -1.52 10.57 4.13
N ALA A 253 -1.40 11.78 4.70
CA ALA A 253 -1.82 13.01 4.04
C ALA A 253 -1.14 13.21 2.68
N LEU A 254 0.17 12.92 2.60
CA LEU A 254 0.96 12.98 1.38
C LEU A 254 0.40 12.11 0.24
N ALA A 255 -0.30 11.01 0.54
CA ALA A 255 -0.95 10.18 -0.48
C ALA A 255 -2.17 10.89 -1.09
N PHE A 256 -2.95 11.61 -0.27
CA PHE A 256 -4.04 12.44 -0.77
C PHE A 256 -3.51 13.61 -1.62
N ASP A 257 -2.47 14.29 -1.13
CA ASP A 257 -1.86 15.41 -1.84
C ASP A 257 -1.30 14.98 -3.20
N ALA A 258 -0.56 13.85 -3.25
CA ALA A 258 -0.04 13.30 -4.49
C ALA A 258 -1.15 12.89 -5.47
N ALA A 259 -2.24 12.31 -5.00
CA ALA A 259 -3.37 11.95 -5.84
C ALA A 259 -4.14 13.18 -6.37
N GLU A 260 -4.26 14.23 -5.55
CA GLU A 260 -4.87 15.51 -5.92
C GLU A 260 -4.04 16.27 -6.96
N VAL A 261 -2.71 16.33 -6.78
CA VAL A 261 -1.80 16.91 -7.77
C VAL A 261 -1.80 16.08 -9.06
N LEU A 262 -1.80 14.76 -8.97
CA LEU A 262 -1.91 13.90 -10.16
C LEU A 262 -3.22 14.16 -10.92
N ARG A 263 -4.32 14.37 -10.20
CA ARG A 263 -5.63 14.69 -10.79
C ARG A 263 -5.58 16.01 -11.55
N SER A 264 -5.04 17.07 -10.93
CA SER A 264 -4.97 18.39 -11.55
C SER A 264 -4.05 18.39 -12.78
N ARG A 265 -2.91 17.69 -12.71
CA ARG A 265 -1.95 17.57 -13.82
C ARG A 265 -2.47 16.73 -14.98
N ALA A 266 -3.15 15.62 -14.70
CA ALA A 266 -3.75 14.77 -15.73
C ALA A 266 -4.89 15.51 -16.47
N ALA A 267 -5.69 16.32 -15.76
CA ALA A 267 -6.73 17.15 -16.37
C ALA A 267 -6.14 18.25 -17.27
N GLY A 268 -5.03 18.88 -16.85
CA GLY A 268 -4.36 19.91 -17.64
C GLY A 268 -3.74 19.41 -18.96
N GLN A 269 -3.28 18.15 -19.01
CA GLN A 269 -2.72 17.56 -20.23
C GLN A 269 -3.77 17.34 -21.32
N GLN A 270 -5.02 17.01 -20.96
CA GLN A 270 -6.11 16.80 -21.94
C GLN A 270 -6.48 18.07 -22.72
N PHE A 271 -6.34 19.26 -22.12
CA PHE A 271 -6.63 20.51 -22.82
C PHE A 271 -5.53 20.96 -23.77
N SER A 272 -4.28 20.55 -23.54
CA SER A 272 -3.11 20.92 -24.35
C SER A 272 -3.08 20.23 -25.73
N GLU A 273 -3.65 19.02 -25.85
CA GLU A 273 -3.72 18.31 -27.15
C GLU A 273 -4.85 18.82 -28.06
N SER A 274 -5.91 19.42 -27.51
CA SER A 274 -7.08 19.84 -28.32
C SER A 274 -6.89 21.14 -29.13
N VAL A 275 -5.81 21.89 -28.93
CA VAL A 275 -5.62 23.21 -29.56
C VAL A 275 -4.73 23.16 -30.82
N LYS A 276 -4.19 21.99 -31.19
CA LYS A 276 -3.33 21.86 -32.39
C LYS A 276 -4.05 21.53 -33.70
N GLU A 277 -5.37 21.32 -33.71
CA GLU A 277 -6.10 20.89 -34.91
C GLU A 277 -6.94 21.97 -35.64
N SER A 278 -6.65 23.27 -35.46
CA SER A 278 -7.42 24.33 -36.14
C SER A 278 -6.59 25.45 -36.78
N ARG A 279 -5.33 25.19 -37.15
CA ARG A 279 -4.54 26.12 -37.99
C ARG A 279 -3.88 25.45 -39.18
N THR A 280 -4.68 24.81 -40.03
CA THR A 280 -4.37 24.62 -41.46
C THR A 280 -5.68 24.53 -42.23
N ALA A 281 -6.32 25.68 -42.45
CA ALA A 281 -7.30 25.90 -43.51
C ALA A 281 -7.61 27.40 -43.63
N ALA A 282 -6.70 28.15 -44.28
CA ALA A 282 -6.97 29.35 -45.07
C ALA A 282 -5.66 29.80 -45.73
#